data_AF-D5QEJ7-F1
#
_entry.id   AF-D5QEJ7-F1
#
_cell.length_a   1.000
_cell.length_b   1.000
_cell.length_c   1.000
_cell.angle_alpha   90.00
_cell.angle_beta   90.00
_cell.angle_gamma   90.00
#
_symmetry.space_group_name_H-M   'P 1'
#
loop_
_entity.id
_entity.type
_entity.pdbx_description
1 polymer ?
#
loop_
_entity_poly.entity_id
_entity_poly.type
_entity_poly.pdbx_seq_one_letter_code
_entity_poly.pdbx_strand_id
1 'polypeptide(L)'
;MNWVHPASRAKDAAEDGHAGRYVPLYEAKMGYFYDHRHAGYGARKGERGHRVLPQTGLREHRNPAFEITPHYWVPQAEVVRKVGNIADTPVFFGFRNIMSPTNGRTFICNLLPPWGVGNSMTLLSPRMGWADPRAACLVANLSSLPFDFICRQKAGGVNLNFFIVRQLPVLPPDFYGTDDVAFIASRVLELTYTTETMALFARGMGYGGAPFAWDVARRALLRAELDAWYARAYGLDRRQLEYILDPHDVMGTDYPSQTFRVLRKHEMATYGEYRTRRLVLAAYDRLECKN
;
A
#
# COMPACT_ATOMS: atom_id res chain seq x y z
N MET A 1 -0.52 3.24 41.08
CA MET A 1 -0.41 3.84 39.73
C MET A 1 -1.55 3.27 38.90
N ASN A 2 -2.73 3.89 38.99
CA ASN A 2 -3.95 3.34 38.41
C ASN A 2 -4.09 3.83 36.97
N TRP A 3 -3.62 3.01 36.02
CA TRP A 3 -3.87 3.24 34.60
C TRP A 3 -5.32 2.89 34.28
N VAL A 4 -6.11 3.89 33.89
CA VAL A 4 -7.49 3.71 33.44
C VAL A 4 -7.48 3.42 31.93
N HIS A 5 -8.14 2.33 31.55
CA HIS A 5 -8.27 1.85 30.18
C HIS A 5 -9.02 2.88 29.29
N PRO A 6 -8.54 3.24 28.08
CA PRO A 6 -9.12 4.32 27.26
C PRO A 6 -10.59 4.14 26.85
N ALA A 7 -11.13 2.91 26.92
CA ALA A 7 -12.52 2.62 26.56
C ALA A 7 -13.55 3.28 27.50
N SER A 8 -13.23 3.58 28.75
CA SER A 8 -14.15 4.31 29.65
C SER A 8 -14.22 5.80 29.32
N ARG A 9 -13.15 6.41 28.81
CA ARG A 9 -13.15 7.83 28.41
C ARG A 9 -13.94 8.12 27.13
N ALA A 10 -14.32 7.11 26.35
CA ALA A 10 -15.22 7.29 25.22
C ALA A 10 -16.69 7.49 25.63
N LYS A 11 -17.08 7.08 26.85
CA LYS A 11 -18.43 7.30 27.40
C LYS A 11 -18.55 8.56 28.26
N ASP A 12 -17.44 9.04 28.83
CA ASP A 12 -17.42 10.15 29.80
C ASP A 12 -16.81 11.44 29.25
N ALA A 13 -16.80 11.64 27.92
CA ALA A 13 -16.46 12.94 27.36
C ALA A 13 -17.54 13.95 27.77
N ALA A 14 -17.14 15.00 28.50
CA ALA A 14 -18.03 16.03 29.01
C ALA A 14 -18.92 16.61 27.90
N GLU A 15 -20.20 16.84 28.24
CA GLU A 15 -21.16 17.65 27.46
C GLU A 15 -20.79 19.15 27.49
N ASP A 16 -19.51 19.48 27.28
CA ASP A 16 -19.07 20.86 27.07
C ASP A 16 -19.02 21.11 25.56
N GLY A 17 -20.19 21.24 24.93
CA GLY A 17 -20.47 22.04 23.72
C GLY A 17 -19.70 21.81 22.40
N HIS A 18 -18.62 21.03 22.38
CA HIS A 18 -17.84 20.66 21.20
C HIS A 18 -17.45 19.18 21.27
N ALA A 19 -18.41 18.29 21.02
CA ALA A 19 -18.19 16.86 20.89
C ALA A 19 -17.22 16.55 19.73
N GLY A 20 -15.93 16.47 20.02
CA GLY A 20 -14.89 16.22 19.03
C GLY A 20 -14.84 14.77 18.57
N ARG A 21 -14.95 14.52 17.25
CA ARG A 21 -14.78 13.19 16.65
C ARG A 21 -13.34 12.68 16.85
N TYR A 22 -13.19 11.41 17.25
CA TYR A 22 -11.90 10.73 17.30
C TYR A 22 -11.69 9.85 16.06
N VAL A 23 -10.43 9.73 15.63
CA VAL A 23 -10.02 8.89 14.50
C VAL A 23 -8.85 7.99 14.89
N PRO A 24 -8.62 6.88 14.17
CA PRO A 24 -7.48 6.01 14.44
C PRO A 24 -6.13 6.73 14.43
N LEU A 25 -5.23 6.34 15.33
CA LEU A 25 -3.80 6.56 15.16
C LEU A 25 -3.20 5.34 14.45
N TYR A 26 -3.01 5.49 13.16
CA TYR A 26 -2.55 4.48 12.23
C TYR A 26 -1.05 4.19 12.40
N GLU A 27 -0.70 2.93 12.60
CA GLU A 27 0.69 2.45 12.57
C GLU A 27 1.01 1.86 11.20
N ALA A 28 2.23 2.07 10.71
CA ALA A 28 2.64 1.63 9.36
C ALA A 28 2.40 0.12 9.11
N LYS A 29 2.54 -0.70 10.15
CA LYS A 29 2.31 -2.15 10.10
C LYS A 29 0.85 -2.57 9.90
N MET A 30 -0.10 -1.64 10.03
CA MET A 30 -1.54 -1.87 9.82
C MET A 30 -1.93 -1.89 8.33
N GLY A 31 -1.10 -1.34 7.45
CA GLY A 31 -1.40 -1.20 6.02
C GLY A 31 -0.41 -1.90 5.12
N TYR A 32 -0.89 -2.47 4.02
CA TYR A 32 -0.08 -3.08 2.97
C TYR A 32 -0.52 -2.53 1.61
N PHE A 33 0.13 -2.92 0.51
CA PHE A 33 -0.18 -2.38 -0.82
C PHE A 33 -1.67 -2.42 -1.13
N TYR A 34 -2.23 -1.25 -1.42
CA TYR A 34 -3.65 -1.06 -1.74
C TYR A 34 -4.63 -1.57 -0.67
N ASP A 35 -4.18 -1.64 0.58
CA ASP A 35 -4.94 -2.22 1.68
C ASP A 35 -4.58 -1.54 2.99
N HIS A 36 -5.35 -0.52 3.37
CA HIS A 36 -5.19 0.09 4.69
C HIS A 36 -5.79 -0.76 5.81
N ARG A 37 -6.50 -1.85 5.52
CA ARG A 37 -7.18 -2.71 6.50
C ARG A 37 -6.42 -4.01 6.75
N HIS A 38 -5.18 -4.12 6.29
CA HIS A 38 -4.37 -5.34 6.30
C HIS A 38 -4.21 -6.00 7.67
N ALA A 39 -4.02 -5.20 8.72
CA ALA A 39 -3.81 -5.73 10.07
C ALA A 39 -4.25 -4.71 11.13
N GLY A 40 -4.66 -5.21 12.30
CA GLY A 40 -5.17 -4.36 13.37
C GLY A 40 -5.02 -4.98 14.76
N TYR A 41 -5.48 -4.24 15.78
CA TYR A 41 -5.43 -4.63 17.19
C TYR A 41 -6.72 -5.31 17.68
N GLY A 42 -7.74 -5.47 16.84
CA GLY A 42 -9.04 -6.03 17.24
C GLY A 42 -8.93 -7.41 17.89
N ALA A 43 -8.05 -8.28 17.36
CA ALA A 43 -7.80 -9.61 17.91
C ALA A 43 -6.85 -9.63 19.14
N ARG A 44 -6.25 -8.49 19.51
CA ARG A 44 -5.23 -8.41 20.58
C ARG A 44 -5.77 -8.13 21.98
N LYS A 45 -7.08 -7.91 22.15
CA LYS A 45 -7.73 -7.66 23.47
C LYS A 45 -6.97 -6.65 24.37
N GLY A 46 -6.32 -5.64 23.77
CA GLY A 46 -5.56 -4.61 24.50
C GLY A 46 -4.05 -4.84 24.63
N GLU A 47 -3.52 -5.99 24.20
CA GLU A 47 -2.08 -6.29 24.26
C GLU A 47 -1.23 -5.45 23.28
N ARG A 48 -0.01 -5.09 23.71
CA ARG A 48 0.97 -4.30 22.94
C ARG A 48 2.35 -4.93 23.01
N GLY A 49 3.24 -4.54 22.09
CA GLY A 49 4.66 -4.93 22.08
C GLY A 49 5.05 -5.85 20.93
N HIS A 50 4.08 -6.33 20.14
CA HIS A 50 4.37 -7.22 19.03
C HIS A 50 4.76 -6.48 17.75
N ARG A 51 5.84 -6.97 17.12
CA ARG A 51 6.33 -6.51 15.83
C ARG A 51 5.35 -6.79 14.68
N VAL A 52 4.59 -7.89 14.77
CA VAL A 52 3.61 -8.31 13.76
C VAL A 52 2.20 -8.26 14.35
N LEU A 53 1.30 -7.58 13.65
CA LEU A 53 -0.12 -7.55 14.00
C LEU A 53 -0.85 -8.75 13.36
N PRO A 54 -1.89 -9.27 14.02
CA PRO A 54 -2.81 -10.20 13.39
C PRO A 54 -3.37 -9.58 12.11
N GLN A 55 -3.24 -10.32 11.02
CA GLN A 55 -3.82 -9.93 9.73
C GLN A 55 -5.33 -10.11 9.78
N THR A 56 -6.04 -9.23 9.10
CA THR A 56 -7.48 -9.36 8.91
C THR A 56 -7.75 -10.45 7.87
N GLY A 57 -8.83 -11.20 8.07
CA GLY A 57 -9.22 -12.34 7.26
C GLY A 57 -10.06 -11.97 6.04
N LEU A 58 -10.31 -12.95 5.17
CA LEU A 58 -11.12 -12.75 3.96
C LEU A 58 -12.56 -12.29 4.26
N ARG A 59 -13.17 -12.78 5.35
CA ARG A 59 -14.52 -12.39 5.76
C ARG A 59 -14.61 -10.89 6.08
N GLU A 60 -13.62 -10.37 6.79
CA GLU A 60 -13.54 -8.95 7.14
C GLU A 60 -13.36 -8.08 5.89
N HIS A 61 -12.43 -8.45 5.01
CA HIS A 61 -12.19 -7.69 3.77
C HIS A 61 -13.38 -7.68 2.80
N ARG A 62 -14.20 -8.75 2.79
CA ARG A 62 -15.44 -8.81 1.99
C ARG A 62 -16.55 -7.90 2.52
N ASN A 63 -16.45 -7.44 3.76
CA ASN A 63 -17.39 -6.47 4.31
C ASN A 63 -16.91 -5.04 3.98
N PRO A 64 -17.62 -4.27 3.13
CA PRO A 64 -17.24 -2.91 2.79
C PRO A 64 -17.38 -1.92 3.96
N ALA A 65 -18.11 -2.27 5.03
CA ALA A 65 -18.23 -1.46 6.25
C ALA A 65 -17.18 -1.82 7.32
N PHE A 66 -16.37 -2.86 7.10
CA PHE A 66 -15.36 -3.25 8.08
C PHE A 66 -14.19 -2.26 8.09
N GLU A 67 -13.80 -1.84 9.29
CA GLU A 67 -12.61 -1.04 9.54
C GLU A 67 -11.73 -1.64 10.63
N ILE A 68 -10.43 -1.39 10.54
CA ILE A 68 -9.47 -1.92 11.51
C ILE A 68 -9.52 -1.17 12.83
N THR A 69 -9.31 -1.92 13.91
CA THR A 69 -9.16 -1.35 15.25
C THR A 69 -7.71 -0.91 15.47
N PRO A 70 -7.44 0.39 15.75
CA PRO A 70 -6.13 0.86 16.16
C PRO A 70 -5.88 0.55 17.64
N HIS A 71 -4.64 0.72 18.08
CA HIS A 71 -4.35 0.72 19.51
C HIS A 71 -4.66 2.07 20.17
N TYR A 72 -4.37 3.17 19.47
CA TYR A 72 -4.62 4.52 19.95
C TYR A 72 -5.61 5.27 19.05
N TRP A 73 -6.32 6.21 19.66
CA TRP A 73 -7.24 7.12 19.00
C TRP A 73 -6.80 8.55 19.27
N VAL A 74 -6.96 9.43 18.29
CA VAL A 74 -6.59 10.84 18.40
C VAL A 74 -7.78 11.73 17.99
N PRO A 75 -7.92 12.93 18.57
CA PRO A 75 -8.92 13.88 18.11
C PRO A 75 -8.74 14.21 16.63
N GLN A 76 -9.81 14.20 15.84
CA GLN A 76 -9.76 14.54 14.40
C GLN A 76 -9.27 15.97 14.19
N ALA A 77 -9.67 16.90 15.06
CA ALA A 77 -9.21 18.29 15.03
C ALA A 77 -7.67 18.39 15.12
N GLU A 78 -7.02 17.51 15.88
CA GLU A 78 -5.55 17.47 15.97
C GLU A 78 -4.90 16.96 14.68
N VAL A 79 -5.54 16.03 13.98
CA VAL A 79 -5.09 15.59 12.66
C VAL A 79 -5.16 16.74 11.67
N VAL A 80 -6.34 17.37 11.54
CA VAL A 80 -6.60 18.53 10.69
C VAL A 80 -5.60 19.66 10.96
N ARG A 81 -5.42 20.02 12.23
CA ARG A 81 -4.48 21.06 12.65
C ARG A 81 -3.03 20.78 12.23
N LYS A 82 -2.59 19.51 12.29
CA LYS A 82 -1.21 19.12 11.95
C LYS A 82 -0.97 18.96 10.45
N VAL A 83 -1.97 18.54 9.69
CA VAL A 83 -1.84 18.39 8.23
C VAL A 83 -2.10 19.70 7.47
N GLY A 84 -2.61 20.73 8.15
CA GLY A 84 -2.79 22.07 7.59
C GLY A 84 -3.75 22.08 6.40
N ASN A 85 -3.39 22.77 5.31
CA ASN A 85 -4.19 22.87 4.07
C ASN A 85 -4.42 21.54 3.34
N ILE A 86 -3.88 20.43 3.84
CA ILE A 86 -4.14 19.07 3.35
C ILE A 86 -5.38 18.49 4.06
N ALA A 87 -6.03 19.21 4.97
CA ALA A 87 -7.20 18.74 5.72
C ALA A 87 -8.39 18.30 4.85
N ASP A 88 -8.54 18.89 3.66
CA ASP A 88 -9.58 18.53 2.68
C ASP A 88 -9.15 17.39 1.74
N THR A 89 -7.99 16.77 2.00
CA THR A 89 -7.55 15.64 1.18
C THR A 89 -8.51 14.47 1.33
N PRO A 90 -8.92 13.83 0.21
CA PRO A 90 -9.77 12.65 0.29
C PRO A 90 -9.04 11.46 0.92
N VAL A 91 -7.70 11.47 0.94
CA VAL A 91 -6.83 10.37 1.39
C VAL A 91 -5.51 10.87 1.94
N PHE A 92 -4.89 10.07 2.80
CA PHE A 92 -3.44 10.08 2.98
C PHE A 92 -2.78 8.95 2.19
N PHE A 93 -1.52 9.16 1.88
CA PHE A 93 -0.64 8.16 1.27
C PHE A 93 0.70 8.22 1.95
N GLY A 94 1.31 7.07 2.18
CA GLY A 94 2.61 7.03 2.80
C GLY A 94 3.25 5.67 2.70
N PHE A 95 4.47 5.58 3.22
CA PHE A 95 5.27 4.37 3.23
C PHE A 95 5.76 4.04 4.63
N ARG A 96 6.04 2.75 4.85
CA ARG A 96 6.60 2.27 6.11
C ARG A 96 8.07 2.70 6.22
N ASN A 97 8.42 3.42 7.29
CA ASN A 97 9.80 3.82 7.57
C ASN A 97 10.65 2.62 8.00
N ILE A 98 10.04 1.67 8.70
CA ILE A 98 10.71 0.45 9.14
C ILE A 98 10.47 -0.66 8.11
N MET A 99 11.56 -1.15 7.55
CA MET A 99 11.61 -2.24 6.59
C MET A 99 12.55 -3.35 7.09
N SER A 100 12.55 -4.48 6.41
CA SER A 100 13.53 -5.54 6.63
C SER A 100 13.95 -6.08 5.27
N PRO A 101 15.25 -6.27 5.01
CA PRO A 101 15.71 -6.89 3.78
C PRO A 101 15.19 -8.33 3.66
N THR A 102 14.79 -8.98 4.75
CA THR A 102 14.18 -10.33 4.74
C THR A 102 12.68 -10.33 4.48
N ASN A 103 12.01 -9.18 4.37
CA ASN A 103 10.59 -9.16 4.03
C ASN A 103 10.36 -9.53 2.56
N GLY A 104 9.14 -9.94 2.22
CA GLY A 104 8.77 -10.21 0.83
C GLY A 104 8.79 -8.98 -0.07
N ARG A 105 8.73 -7.78 0.51
CA ARG A 105 8.77 -6.46 -0.16
C ARG A 105 9.50 -5.45 0.73
N THR A 106 10.25 -4.52 0.13
CA THR A 106 11.10 -3.56 0.86
C THR A 106 10.38 -2.22 1.10
N PHE A 107 9.87 -1.59 0.05
CA PHE A 107 9.13 -0.33 0.08
C PHE A 107 7.63 -0.59 0.12
N ILE A 108 7.06 -0.68 1.32
CA ILE A 108 5.61 -0.89 1.48
C ILE A 108 4.92 0.46 1.63
N CYS A 109 3.97 0.75 0.75
CA CYS A 109 3.16 1.95 0.78
C CYS A 109 1.68 1.63 0.58
N ASN A 110 0.81 2.53 1.05
CA ASN A 110 -0.63 2.40 0.88
C ASN A 110 -1.35 3.74 1.02
N LEU A 111 -2.51 3.82 0.36
CA LEU A 111 -3.51 4.85 0.62
C LEU A 111 -4.29 4.47 1.89
N LEU A 112 -4.72 5.48 2.64
CA LEU A 112 -5.57 5.33 3.82
C LEU A 112 -6.50 6.54 3.96
N PRO A 113 -7.60 6.43 4.71
CA PRO A 113 -8.42 7.58 5.08
C PRO A 113 -7.59 8.63 5.82
N PRO A 114 -8.02 9.91 5.88
CA PRO A 114 -7.30 11.00 6.55
C PRO A 114 -7.34 10.87 8.09
N TRP A 115 -6.75 9.78 8.60
CA TRP A 115 -6.61 9.42 10.00
C TRP A 115 -5.29 9.94 10.58
N GLY A 116 -5.16 9.92 11.91
CA GLY A 116 -3.87 10.20 12.53
C GLY A 116 -2.84 9.16 12.12
N VAL A 117 -1.60 9.56 11.86
CA VAL A 117 -0.53 8.63 11.46
C VAL A 117 0.64 8.73 12.42
N GLY A 118 1.09 7.57 12.93
CA GLY A 118 2.26 7.49 13.81
C GLY A 118 3.58 7.62 13.05
N ASN A 119 4.66 7.97 13.77
CA ASN A 119 6.01 8.20 13.21
C ASN A 119 6.63 7.00 12.44
N SER A 120 6.02 5.82 12.53
CA SER A 120 6.44 4.64 11.77
C SER A 120 6.13 4.73 10.27
N MET A 121 5.25 5.65 9.86
CA MET A 121 4.86 5.86 8.47
C MET A 121 5.10 7.32 8.09
N THR A 122 5.80 7.53 6.97
CA THR A 122 5.98 8.88 6.41
C THR A 122 4.94 9.12 5.32
N LEU A 123 4.23 10.24 5.44
CA LEU A 123 3.27 10.68 4.46
C LEU A 123 3.95 11.32 3.25
N LEU A 124 3.40 11.04 2.08
CA LEU A 124 3.76 11.59 0.78
C LEU A 124 2.50 12.21 0.18
N SER A 125 2.63 13.40 -0.41
CA SER A 125 1.54 14.03 -1.15
C SER A 125 2.00 14.40 -2.56
N PRO A 126 1.24 14.05 -3.61
CA PRO A 126 1.50 14.55 -4.96
C PRO A 126 1.40 16.08 -4.98
N ARG A 127 2.36 16.76 -5.61
CA ARG A 127 2.35 18.22 -5.72
C ARG A 127 1.18 18.75 -6.55
N MET A 128 0.71 17.98 -7.53
CA MET A 128 -0.48 18.30 -8.33
C MET A 128 -1.80 18.12 -7.55
N GLY A 129 -1.76 17.58 -6.33
CA GLY A 129 -2.94 17.27 -5.55
C GLY A 129 -3.57 15.93 -5.93
N TRP A 130 -4.57 15.52 -5.15
CA TRP A 130 -5.23 14.21 -5.26
C TRP A 130 -6.37 14.16 -6.29
N ALA A 131 -6.81 15.32 -6.79
CA ALA A 131 -7.82 15.40 -7.85
C ALA A 131 -7.24 15.07 -9.24
N ASP A 132 -5.91 15.12 -9.40
CA ASP A 132 -5.24 14.75 -10.65
C ASP A 132 -5.13 13.21 -10.73
N PRO A 133 -5.64 12.56 -11.78
CA PRO A 133 -5.59 11.10 -11.91
C PRO A 133 -4.16 10.54 -11.99
N ARG A 134 -3.14 11.37 -12.30
CA ARG A 134 -1.73 10.99 -12.23
C ARG A 134 -1.27 10.68 -10.79
N ALA A 135 -2.02 11.09 -9.77
CA ALA A 135 -1.78 10.65 -8.39
C ALA A 135 -1.83 9.11 -8.26
N ALA A 136 -2.70 8.44 -9.01
CA ALA A 136 -2.74 6.98 -9.05
C ALA A 136 -1.46 6.37 -9.63
N CYS A 137 -0.83 7.05 -10.59
CA CYS A 137 0.43 6.63 -11.18
C CYS A 137 1.56 6.68 -10.14
N LEU A 138 1.61 7.69 -9.27
CA LEU A 138 2.57 7.70 -8.16
C LEU A 138 2.39 6.49 -7.22
N VAL A 139 1.14 6.18 -6.86
CA VAL A 139 0.81 5.04 -5.97
C VAL A 139 1.23 3.72 -6.62
N ALA A 140 0.90 3.53 -7.90
CA ALA A 140 1.24 2.31 -8.62
C ALA A 140 2.75 2.16 -8.82
N ASN A 141 3.45 3.25 -9.14
CA ASN A 141 4.89 3.25 -9.32
C ASN A 141 5.61 2.76 -8.07
N LEU A 142 5.30 3.38 -6.92
CA LEU A 142 5.91 3.05 -5.63
C LEU A 142 5.51 1.66 -5.11
N SER A 143 4.45 1.08 -5.67
CA SER A 143 3.98 -0.27 -5.35
C SER A 143 4.58 -1.37 -6.22
N SER A 144 5.24 -1.01 -7.33
CA SER A 144 5.70 -1.96 -8.35
C SER A 144 6.93 -2.78 -7.92
N LEU A 145 7.05 -4.01 -8.44
CA LEU A 145 8.19 -4.89 -8.20
C LEU A 145 9.51 -4.34 -8.77
N PRO A 146 9.58 -3.77 -10.00
CA PRO A 146 10.81 -3.15 -10.50
C PRO A 146 11.29 -1.99 -9.62
N PHE A 147 10.38 -1.15 -9.12
CA PHE A 147 10.73 -0.09 -8.18
C PHE A 147 11.27 -0.67 -6.86
N ASP A 148 10.60 -1.69 -6.31
CA ASP A 148 11.00 -2.34 -5.06
C ASP A 148 12.37 -3.03 -5.18
N PHE A 149 12.67 -3.60 -6.35
CA PHE A 149 13.99 -4.16 -6.66
C PHE A 149 15.08 -3.10 -6.49
N ILE A 150 14.94 -1.93 -7.11
CA ILE A 150 15.92 -0.85 -6.99
C ILE A 150 15.99 -0.32 -5.55
N CYS A 151 14.85 -0.18 -4.88
CA CYS A 151 14.83 0.20 -3.47
C CYS A 151 15.62 -0.80 -2.61
N ARG A 152 15.50 -2.09 -2.88
CA ARG A 152 16.19 -3.15 -2.15
C ARG A 152 17.70 -3.11 -2.34
N GLN A 153 18.19 -2.72 -3.52
CA GLN A 153 19.62 -2.53 -3.75
C GLN A 153 20.19 -1.32 -3.00
N LYS A 154 19.39 -0.27 -2.80
CA LYS A 154 19.80 0.95 -2.08
C LYS A 154 19.57 0.88 -0.58
N ALA A 155 18.73 -0.03 -0.11
CA ALA A 155 18.40 -0.19 1.30
C ALA A 155 19.52 -0.94 2.07
N GLY A 156 20.35 -0.19 2.79
CA GLY A 156 21.47 -0.76 3.58
C GLY A 156 21.15 -1.18 5.02
N GLY A 157 19.90 -1.02 5.48
CA GLY A 157 19.54 -1.23 6.89
C GLY A 157 18.09 -1.67 7.08
N VAL A 158 17.47 -1.28 8.21
CA VAL A 158 16.04 -1.53 8.52
C VAL A 158 15.21 -0.25 8.55
N ASN A 159 15.84 0.91 8.36
CA ASN A 159 15.19 2.20 8.30
C ASN A 159 15.34 2.78 6.89
N LEU A 160 14.22 3.14 6.27
CA LEU A 160 14.18 3.77 4.97
C LEU A 160 14.24 5.30 5.12
N ASN A 161 15.47 5.81 5.21
CA ASN A 161 15.72 7.24 5.37
C ASN A 161 15.35 8.05 4.12
N PHE A 162 15.00 9.33 4.29
CA PHE A 162 14.57 10.20 3.19
C PHE A 162 15.60 10.39 2.08
N PHE A 163 16.89 10.37 2.39
CA PHE A 163 17.92 10.47 1.36
C PHE A 163 17.93 9.25 0.41
N ILE A 164 17.48 8.07 0.87
CA ILE A 164 17.31 6.89 0.02
C ILE A 164 16.09 7.11 -0.87
N VAL A 165 14.95 7.47 -0.28
CA VAL A 165 13.67 7.68 -0.99
C VAL A 165 13.82 8.72 -2.11
N ARG A 166 14.57 9.80 -1.87
CA ARG A 166 14.84 10.87 -2.86
C ARG A 166 15.68 10.42 -4.06
N GLN A 167 16.30 9.24 -4.01
CA GLN A 167 17.11 8.69 -5.10
C GLN A 167 16.42 7.53 -5.83
N LEU A 168 15.20 7.16 -5.43
CA LEU A 168 14.47 6.06 -6.05
C LEU A 168 13.88 6.51 -7.40
N PRO A 169 13.81 5.59 -8.39
CA PRO A 169 13.42 5.96 -9.75
C PRO A 169 11.90 6.11 -9.85
N VAL A 170 11.38 7.29 -9.52
CA VAL A 170 9.96 7.62 -9.72
C VAL A 170 9.81 8.29 -11.08
N LEU A 171 8.93 7.77 -11.94
CA LEU A 171 8.64 8.37 -13.24
C LEU A 171 7.92 9.71 -13.04
N PRO A 172 8.30 10.78 -13.76
CA PRO A 172 7.68 12.09 -13.60
C PRO A 172 6.24 12.09 -14.14
N PRO A 173 5.37 13.00 -13.67
CA PRO A 173 3.98 13.08 -14.12
C PRO A 173 3.81 13.26 -15.63
N ASP A 174 4.74 13.93 -16.29
CA ASP A 174 4.68 14.22 -17.73
C ASP A 174 5.16 13.03 -18.59
N PHE A 175 5.61 11.94 -17.97
CA PHE A 175 5.87 10.67 -18.65
C PHE A 175 4.58 9.98 -19.12
N TYR A 176 3.49 10.16 -18.37
CA TYR A 176 2.27 9.39 -18.56
C TYR A 176 1.37 10.02 -19.63
N GLY A 177 1.07 9.25 -20.67
CA GLY A 177 0.02 9.59 -21.64
C GLY A 177 -1.38 9.39 -21.05
N THR A 178 -2.40 9.87 -21.76
CA THR A 178 -3.80 9.74 -21.31
C THR A 178 -4.22 8.28 -21.12
N ASP A 179 -3.84 7.41 -22.05
CA ASP A 179 -4.16 5.98 -21.99
C ASP A 179 -3.42 5.26 -20.85
N ASP A 180 -2.18 5.67 -20.56
CA ASP A 180 -1.41 5.16 -19.42
C ASP A 180 -2.10 5.49 -18.10
N VAL A 181 -2.50 6.76 -17.95
CA VAL A 181 -3.22 7.22 -16.77
C VAL A 181 -4.53 6.45 -16.61
N ALA A 182 -5.32 6.27 -17.68
CA ALA A 182 -6.56 5.51 -17.63
C ALA A 182 -6.34 4.03 -17.27
N PHE A 183 -5.30 3.40 -17.83
CA PHE A 183 -4.92 2.02 -17.53
C PHE A 183 -4.52 1.86 -16.06
N ILE A 184 -3.69 2.76 -15.53
CA ILE A 184 -3.18 2.66 -14.17
C ILE A 184 -4.25 3.04 -13.14
N ALA A 185 -4.94 4.16 -13.36
CA ALA A 185 -5.92 4.70 -12.42
C ALA A 185 -7.07 3.72 -12.18
N SER A 186 -7.58 3.06 -13.23
CA SER A 186 -8.66 2.08 -13.09
C SER A 186 -8.26 0.89 -12.21
N ARG A 187 -7.00 0.42 -12.31
CA ARG A 187 -6.46 -0.67 -11.49
C ARG A 187 -6.23 -0.24 -10.05
N VAL A 188 -5.64 0.93 -9.84
CA VAL A 188 -5.40 1.49 -8.50
C VAL A 188 -6.73 1.74 -7.77
N LEU A 189 -7.73 2.24 -8.49
CA LEU A 189 -9.08 2.43 -7.98
C LEU A 189 -9.69 1.10 -7.51
N GLU A 190 -9.73 0.08 -8.37
CA GLU A 190 -10.28 -1.23 -8.04
C GLU A 190 -9.51 -1.92 -6.89
N LEU A 191 -8.18 -1.75 -6.87
CA LEU A 191 -7.35 -2.27 -5.78
C LEU A 191 -7.56 -1.54 -4.45
N THR A 192 -7.89 -0.26 -4.45
CA THR A 192 -7.95 0.55 -3.22
C THR A 192 -9.36 0.69 -2.67
N TYR A 193 -10.35 0.95 -3.52
CA TYR A 193 -11.72 1.25 -3.11
C TYR A 193 -12.52 -0.01 -2.80
N THR A 194 -12.20 -0.64 -1.66
CA THR A 194 -12.86 -1.88 -1.18
C THR A 194 -13.63 -1.68 0.13
N THR A 195 -13.73 -0.44 0.60
CA THR A 195 -14.45 -0.01 1.81
C THR A 195 -15.15 1.31 1.58
N GLU A 196 -16.27 1.52 2.28
CA GLU A 196 -17.03 2.76 2.29
C GLU A 196 -16.19 3.97 2.73
N THR A 197 -15.22 3.78 3.64
CA THR A 197 -14.38 4.88 4.15
C THR A 197 -13.49 5.49 3.06
N MET A 198 -13.22 4.75 1.99
CA MET A 198 -12.45 5.23 0.83
C MET A 198 -13.33 5.87 -0.26
N ALA A 199 -14.61 6.13 -0.01
CA ALA A 199 -15.50 6.69 -1.03
C ALA A 199 -15.09 8.09 -1.51
N LEU A 200 -14.47 8.92 -0.66
CA LEU A 200 -13.96 10.23 -1.07
C LEU A 200 -12.81 10.11 -2.08
N PHE A 201 -11.93 9.12 -1.91
CA PHE A 201 -10.89 8.79 -2.88
C PHE A 201 -11.49 8.43 -4.24
N ALA A 202 -12.46 7.52 -4.22
CA ALA A 202 -13.10 7.00 -5.42
C ALA A 202 -13.81 8.12 -6.19
N ARG A 203 -14.55 8.99 -5.50
CA ARG A 203 -15.18 10.17 -6.11
C ARG A 203 -14.15 11.14 -6.69
N GLY A 204 -13.03 11.37 -5.99
CA GLY A 204 -11.93 12.19 -6.50
C GLY A 204 -11.31 11.63 -7.80
N MET A 205 -11.38 10.32 -7.99
CA MET A 205 -10.96 9.63 -9.22
C MET A 205 -12.09 9.51 -10.27
N GLY A 206 -13.22 10.21 -10.07
CA GLY A 206 -14.36 10.18 -10.99
C GLY A 206 -15.27 8.95 -10.88
N TYR A 207 -15.14 8.14 -9.82
CA TYR A 207 -15.95 6.95 -9.61
C TYR A 207 -17.01 7.16 -8.52
N GLY A 208 -18.29 7.09 -8.91
CA GLY A 208 -19.44 7.23 -8.02
C GLY A 208 -20.13 5.93 -7.63
N GLY A 209 -19.58 4.77 -8.02
CA GLY A 209 -20.15 3.45 -7.72
C GLY A 209 -19.91 2.97 -6.30
N ALA A 210 -20.40 1.77 -5.98
CA ALA A 210 -20.16 1.10 -4.71
C ALA A 210 -18.71 0.57 -4.59
N PRO A 211 -18.20 0.28 -3.38
CA PRO A 211 -16.89 -0.34 -3.21
C PRO A 211 -16.75 -1.65 -3.99
N PHE A 212 -15.57 -1.88 -4.58
CA PHE A 212 -15.25 -3.12 -5.27
C PHE A 212 -15.15 -4.28 -4.27
N ALA A 213 -15.60 -5.46 -4.70
CA ALA A 213 -15.50 -6.67 -3.90
C ALA A 213 -14.02 -7.05 -3.65
N TRP A 214 -13.73 -7.54 -2.45
CA TRP A 214 -12.41 -8.09 -2.16
C TRP A 214 -12.25 -9.48 -2.79
N ASP A 215 -11.73 -9.51 -4.01
CA ASP A 215 -11.39 -10.73 -4.74
C ASP A 215 -9.86 -10.91 -4.83
N VAL A 216 -9.35 -11.95 -4.16
CA VAL A 216 -7.91 -12.22 -4.07
C VAL A 216 -7.28 -12.52 -5.44
N ALA A 217 -7.99 -13.23 -6.32
CA ALA A 217 -7.49 -13.60 -7.64
C ALA A 217 -7.46 -12.38 -8.57
N ARG A 218 -8.55 -11.60 -8.60
CA ARG A 218 -8.63 -10.36 -9.38
C ARG A 218 -7.57 -9.35 -8.94
N ARG A 219 -7.39 -9.15 -7.64
CA ARG A 219 -6.35 -8.25 -7.10
C ARG A 219 -4.95 -8.68 -7.50
N ALA A 220 -4.66 -9.99 -7.55
CA ALA A 220 -3.38 -10.50 -8.02
C ALA A 220 -3.14 -10.18 -9.50
N LEU A 221 -4.17 -10.30 -10.35
CA LEU A 221 -4.10 -9.93 -11.77
C LEU A 221 -3.85 -8.44 -11.97
N LEU A 222 -4.61 -7.59 -11.29
CA LEU A 222 -4.46 -6.12 -11.39
C LEU A 222 -3.06 -5.66 -10.98
N ARG A 223 -2.52 -6.23 -9.89
CA ARG A 223 -1.16 -5.94 -9.44
C ARG A 223 -0.12 -6.41 -10.44
N ALA A 224 -0.28 -7.62 -10.99
CA ALA A 224 0.61 -8.15 -12.00
C ALA A 224 0.62 -7.30 -13.29
N GLU A 225 -0.54 -6.78 -13.70
CA GLU A 225 -0.66 -5.86 -14.83
C GLU A 225 0.06 -4.54 -14.58
N LEU A 226 -0.03 -3.98 -13.37
CA LEU A 226 0.73 -2.80 -12.98
C LEU A 226 2.24 -3.09 -12.96
N ASP A 227 2.67 -4.20 -12.35
CA ASP A 227 4.07 -4.60 -12.29
C ASP A 227 4.68 -4.78 -13.70
N ALA A 228 3.94 -5.41 -14.61
CA ALA A 228 4.34 -5.58 -16.01
C ALA A 228 4.41 -4.25 -16.77
N TRP A 229 3.41 -3.37 -16.58
CA TRP A 229 3.40 -2.05 -17.20
C TRP A 229 4.61 -1.22 -16.74
N TYR A 230 4.91 -1.19 -15.43
CA TYR A 230 6.07 -0.48 -14.91
C TYR A 230 7.40 -1.09 -15.36
N ALA A 231 7.48 -2.41 -15.54
CA ALA A 231 8.67 -3.03 -16.11
C ALA A 231 8.99 -2.48 -17.50
N ARG A 232 7.98 -2.37 -18.39
CA ARG A 232 8.13 -1.76 -19.72
C ARG A 232 8.45 -0.27 -19.63
N ALA A 233 7.78 0.47 -18.75
CA ALA A 233 8.03 1.90 -18.57
C ALA A 233 9.46 2.21 -18.08
N TYR A 234 10.08 1.28 -17.35
CA TYR A 234 11.51 1.34 -16.99
C TYR A 234 12.47 0.85 -18.07
N GLY A 235 11.96 0.42 -19.23
CA GLY A 235 12.77 -0.10 -20.34
C GLY A 235 13.30 -1.50 -20.10
N LEU A 236 12.69 -2.29 -19.20
CA LEU A 236 13.10 -3.66 -18.97
C LEU A 236 12.61 -4.57 -20.10
N ASP A 237 13.51 -5.39 -20.62
CA ASP A 237 13.13 -6.52 -21.45
C ASP A 237 12.56 -7.68 -20.60
N ARG A 238 11.96 -8.65 -21.29
CA ARG A 238 11.34 -9.82 -20.64
C ARG A 238 12.32 -10.61 -19.76
N ARG A 239 13.56 -10.81 -20.22
CA ARG A 239 14.59 -11.58 -19.52
C ARG A 239 15.11 -10.83 -18.29
N GLN A 240 15.23 -9.51 -18.36
CA GLN A 240 15.55 -8.64 -17.23
C GLN A 240 14.44 -8.68 -16.18
N LEU A 241 13.17 -8.66 -16.60
CA LEU A 241 12.05 -8.83 -15.69
C LEU A 241 12.05 -10.21 -15.02
N GLU A 242 12.34 -11.28 -15.75
CA GLU A 242 12.52 -12.62 -15.17
C GLU A 242 13.62 -12.63 -14.11
N TYR A 243 14.78 -12.02 -14.40
CA TYR A 243 15.87 -11.90 -13.42
C TYR A 243 15.44 -11.14 -12.16
N ILE A 244 14.70 -10.03 -12.31
CA ILE A 244 14.19 -9.28 -11.16
C ILE A 244 13.23 -10.14 -10.33
N LEU A 245 12.33 -10.89 -10.95
CA LEU A 245 11.36 -11.72 -10.25
C LEU A 245 12.02 -12.92 -9.55
N ASP A 246 12.90 -13.63 -10.26
CA ASP A 246 13.66 -14.78 -9.79
C ASP A 246 14.95 -14.97 -10.62
N PRO A 247 16.13 -14.57 -10.09
CA PRO A 247 17.41 -14.71 -10.79
C PRO A 247 17.73 -16.15 -11.23
N HIS A 248 17.18 -17.16 -10.53
CA HIS A 248 17.43 -18.58 -10.82
C HIS A 248 16.92 -19.02 -12.18
N ASP A 249 15.90 -18.37 -12.74
CA ASP A 249 15.38 -18.74 -14.06
C ASP A 249 16.29 -18.30 -15.20
N VAL A 250 17.11 -17.28 -14.96
CA VAL A 250 17.97 -16.67 -15.98
C VAL A 250 19.42 -17.11 -15.81
N MET A 251 19.87 -17.26 -14.57
CA MET A 251 21.28 -17.54 -14.21
C MET A 251 21.51 -19.00 -13.80
N GLY A 252 20.45 -19.81 -13.69
CA GLY A 252 20.51 -21.18 -13.20
C GLY A 252 20.37 -21.29 -11.68
N THR A 253 20.09 -22.51 -11.21
CA THR A 253 19.81 -22.81 -9.79
C THR A 253 21.00 -22.59 -8.86
N ASP A 254 22.21 -22.64 -9.40
CA ASP A 254 23.46 -22.45 -8.64
C ASP A 254 23.79 -20.97 -8.40
N TYR A 255 23.02 -20.05 -8.96
CA TYR A 255 23.23 -18.62 -8.76
C TYR A 255 22.98 -18.25 -7.28
N PRO A 256 23.88 -17.51 -6.63
CA PRO A 256 23.88 -17.39 -5.16
C PRO A 256 22.79 -16.48 -4.60
N SER A 257 22.06 -15.73 -5.44
CA SER A 257 21.13 -14.70 -4.99
C SER A 257 19.70 -14.93 -5.47
N GLN A 258 18.75 -14.48 -4.63
CA GLN A 258 17.32 -14.45 -4.92
C GLN A 258 16.76 -13.08 -4.56
N THR A 259 16.01 -12.46 -5.47
CA THR A 259 15.46 -11.13 -5.26
C THR A 259 14.33 -11.12 -4.24
N PHE A 260 13.25 -11.84 -4.53
CA PHE A 260 12.03 -11.86 -3.71
C PHE A 260 11.82 -13.19 -3.00
N ARG A 261 12.89 -13.73 -2.38
CA ARG A 261 12.92 -15.06 -1.73
C ARG A 261 11.74 -15.33 -0.81
N VAL A 262 11.39 -14.36 0.05
CA VAL A 262 10.32 -14.55 1.03
C VAL A 262 8.94 -14.50 0.38
N LEU A 263 8.74 -13.63 -0.61
CA LEU A 263 7.52 -13.64 -1.41
C LEU A 263 7.34 -14.99 -2.12
N ARG A 264 8.37 -15.46 -2.84
CA ARG A 264 8.39 -16.78 -3.50
C ARG A 264 8.08 -17.89 -2.50
N LYS A 265 8.77 -17.94 -1.36
CA LYS A 265 8.54 -18.95 -0.33
C LYS A 265 7.08 -18.97 0.14
N HIS A 266 6.49 -17.80 0.41
CA HIS A 266 5.09 -17.72 0.84
C HIS A 266 4.12 -18.17 -0.26
N GLU A 267 4.36 -17.78 -1.51
CA GLU A 267 3.49 -18.19 -2.62
C GLU A 267 3.61 -19.68 -2.94
N MET A 268 4.82 -20.25 -2.91
CA MET A 268 5.00 -21.70 -3.05
C MET A 268 4.23 -22.46 -1.97
N ALA A 269 4.27 -22.00 -0.72
CA ALA A 269 3.54 -22.64 0.38
C ALA A 269 2.02 -22.48 0.26
N THR A 270 1.53 -21.40 -0.33
CA THR A 270 0.09 -21.08 -0.39
C THR A 270 -0.59 -21.60 -1.65
N TYR A 271 0.11 -21.54 -2.79
CA TYR A 271 -0.44 -21.80 -4.12
C TYR A 271 0.25 -22.95 -4.86
N GLY A 272 1.34 -23.50 -4.31
CA GLY A 272 2.15 -24.51 -4.99
C GLY A 272 3.00 -23.97 -6.15
N GLU A 273 2.94 -22.67 -6.43
CA GLU A 273 3.68 -22.01 -7.50
C GLU A 273 4.12 -20.60 -7.10
N TYR A 274 5.13 -20.06 -7.80
CA TYR A 274 5.47 -18.64 -7.71
C TYR A 274 4.48 -17.81 -8.55
N ARG A 275 3.25 -17.69 -8.04
CA ARG A 275 2.11 -17.13 -8.76
C ARG A 275 2.35 -15.70 -9.27
N THR A 276 2.95 -14.84 -8.45
CA THR A 276 3.27 -13.45 -8.84
C THR A 276 4.15 -13.44 -10.08
N ARG A 277 5.23 -14.22 -10.10
CA ARG A 277 6.11 -14.34 -11.27
C ARG A 277 5.34 -14.74 -12.52
N ARG A 278 4.55 -15.81 -12.46
CA ARG A 278 3.76 -16.29 -13.61
C ARG A 278 2.79 -15.22 -14.13
N LEU A 279 2.07 -14.56 -13.23
CA LEU A 279 1.08 -13.54 -13.61
C LEU A 279 1.73 -12.29 -14.20
N VAL A 280 2.85 -11.82 -13.62
CA VAL A 280 3.58 -10.64 -14.10
C VAL A 280 4.15 -10.88 -15.48
N LEU A 281 4.81 -12.02 -15.72
CA LEU A 281 5.34 -12.37 -17.03
C LEU A 281 4.23 -12.54 -18.07
N ALA A 282 3.13 -13.21 -17.72
CA ALA A 282 1.99 -13.34 -18.63
C ALA A 282 1.35 -11.98 -18.95
N ALA A 283 1.33 -11.04 -18.00
CA ALA A 283 0.85 -9.68 -18.25
C ALA A 283 1.81 -8.89 -19.15
N TYR A 284 3.12 -9.05 -18.94
CA TYR A 284 4.15 -8.46 -19.80
C TYR A 284 4.01 -8.93 -21.25
N ASP A 285 3.88 -10.25 -21.44
CA ASP A 285 3.72 -10.86 -22.77
C ASP A 285 2.47 -10.33 -23.50
N ARG A 286 1.36 -10.12 -22.77
CA ARG A 286 0.13 -9.49 -23.34
C ARG A 286 0.31 -8.02 -23.73
N LEU A 287 1.16 -7.29 -23.03
CA LEU A 287 1.43 -5.88 -23.33
C LEU A 287 2.36 -5.74 -24.54
N GLU A 288 3.27 -6.70 -24.75
CA GLU A 288 4.12 -6.75 -25.95
C GLU A 288 3.32 -7.07 -27.21
N CYS A 289 2.36 -8.01 -27.16
CA CYS A 289 1.52 -8.34 -28.33
C CYS A 289 0.53 -7.25 -28.78
N LYS A 290 0.38 -6.17 -28.00
CA LYS A 290 -0.56 -5.06 -28.30
C LYS A 290 0.10 -3.87 -29.00
N ASN A 291 1.42 -3.90 -29.15
CA ASN A 291 2.20 -2.92 -29.91
C ASN A 291 2.54 -3.48 -31.30
#